data_AF-A0A7C0X3W3-F1
#
_entry.id   AF-A0A7C0X3W3-F1
#
_cell.length_a   1.000
_cell.length_b   1.000
_cell.length_c   1.000
_cell.angle_alpha   90.00
_cell.angle_beta   90.00
_cell.angle_gamma   90.00
#
_symmetry.space_group_name_H-M   'P 1'
#
loop_
_entity.id
_entity.type
_entity.pdbx_description
1 polymer ?
#
loop_
_entity_poly.entity_id
_entity_poly.type
_entity_poly.pdbx_seq_one_letter_code
_entity_poly.pdbx_strand_id
1 'polypeptide(L)'
;MAHFLNGEEIAALVSAATYLPKQIEPDSVHLTARQVFRPTSGGSVDFGGSEYSEPGREAIPAAKLSPEDKYGWWDLKQGTYFLELNESVSLPEDAIGLLLPSPRITRNGASHAVQLLVGEIE
;
A
#
# COMPACT_ATOMS: atom_id res chain seq x y z
N MET A 1 19.98 19.49 -9.21
CA MET A 1 19.39 18.59 -10.23
C MET A 1 18.72 17.47 -9.47
N ALA A 2 17.47 17.12 -9.78
CA ALA A 2 16.82 15.98 -9.12
C ALA A 2 17.50 14.67 -9.56
N HIS A 3 17.71 13.76 -8.62
CA HIS A 3 18.25 12.43 -8.87
C HIS A 3 17.11 11.41 -8.69
N PHE A 4 16.90 10.58 -9.70
CA PHE A 4 15.93 9.49 -9.65
C PHE A 4 16.66 8.20 -9.30
N LEU A 5 16.20 7.56 -8.22
CA LEU A 5 16.70 6.26 -7.80
C LEU A 5 16.19 5.17 -8.74
N ASN A 6 17.04 4.19 -9.04
CA ASN A 6 16.61 2.96 -9.68
C ASN A 6 15.98 1.99 -8.65
N GLY A 7 15.38 0.90 -9.10
CA GLY A 7 14.68 -0.03 -8.21
C GLY A 7 15.54 -0.67 -7.11
N GLU A 8 16.82 -0.94 -7.37
CA GLU A 8 17.73 -1.50 -6.34
C GLU A 8 18.04 -0.45 -5.26
N GLU A 9 18.22 0.81 -5.67
CA GLU A 9 18.41 1.92 -4.75
C GLU A 9 17.16 2.18 -3.91
N ILE A 10 15.96 2.10 -4.53
CA ILE A 10 14.69 2.21 -3.82
C ILE A 10 14.50 1.03 -2.86
N ALA A 11 14.85 -0.18 -3.27
CA ALA A 11 14.73 -1.38 -2.45
C ALA A 11 15.53 -1.31 -1.15
N ALA A 12 16.66 -0.62 -1.14
CA ALA A 12 17.45 -0.38 0.06
C ALA A 12 16.72 0.49 1.11
N LEU A 13 15.67 1.20 0.71
CA LEU A 13 14.83 2.04 1.58
C LEU A 13 13.56 1.32 2.06
N VAL A 14 13.35 0.07 1.64
CA VAL A 14 12.16 -0.73 1.94
C VAL A 14 12.50 -1.84 2.94
N SER A 15 11.71 -1.93 4.00
CA SER A 15 11.84 -2.98 5.01
C SER A 15 10.67 -3.97 4.97
N ALA A 16 10.82 -5.13 5.61
CA ALA A 16 9.79 -6.17 5.72
C ALA A 16 9.22 -6.71 4.38
N ALA A 17 10.00 -6.63 3.30
CA ALA A 17 9.62 -7.16 1.99
C ALA A 17 9.28 -8.65 2.03
N THR A 18 8.11 -9.01 1.48
CA THR A 18 7.65 -10.41 1.43
C THR A 18 8.58 -11.30 0.61
N TYR A 19 9.01 -10.81 -0.56
CA TYR A 19 9.99 -11.46 -1.43
C TYR A 19 10.63 -10.44 -2.38
N LEU A 20 11.61 -9.71 -1.85
CA LEU A 20 12.23 -8.54 -2.51
C LEU A 20 12.68 -8.78 -3.97
N PRO A 21 13.33 -9.92 -4.34
CA PRO A 21 13.77 -10.14 -5.73
C PRO A 21 12.65 -10.17 -6.79
N LYS A 22 11.38 -10.32 -6.39
CA LYS A 22 10.22 -10.25 -7.29
C LYS A 22 9.47 -8.93 -7.20
N GLN A 23 9.86 -8.06 -6.28
CA GLN A 23 9.24 -6.76 -6.04
C GLN A 23 10.00 -5.63 -6.72
N ILE A 24 11.30 -5.80 -7.00
CA ILE A 24 12.13 -4.80 -7.67
C ILE A 24 11.79 -4.76 -9.17
N GLU A 25 11.51 -3.56 -9.65
CA GLU A 25 11.38 -3.19 -11.06
C GLU A 25 12.52 -2.21 -11.42
N PRO A 26 12.76 -1.85 -12.69
CA PRO A 26 13.90 -0.98 -13.03
C PRO A 26 13.95 0.38 -12.32
N ASP A 27 12.78 0.96 -12.01
CA ASP A 27 12.61 2.32 -11.49
C ASP A 27 11.69 2.41 -10.26
N SER A 28 11.31 1.26 -9.70
CA SER A 28 10.31 1.18 -8.63
C SER A 28 10.40 -0.14 -7.86
N VAL A 29 9.70 -0.21 -6.74
CA VAL A 29 9.53 -1.44 -5.95
C VAL A 29 8.04 -1.62 -5.67
N HIS A 30 7.53 -2.82 -5.94
CA HIS A 30 6.18 -3.21 -5.58
C HIS A 30 6.08 -3.46 -4.07
N LEU A 31 5.15 -2.74 -3.41
CA LEU A 31 4.72 -3.07 -2.05
C LEU A 31 3.56 -4.08 -2.12
N THR A 32 3.39 -4.87 -1.07
CA THR A 32 2.47 -6.00 -1.04
C THR A 32 1.39 -5.81 0.03
N ALA A 33 0.19 -6.31 -0.26
CA ALA A 33 -0.93 -6.26 0.68
C ALA A 33 -0.68 -7.19 1.88
N ARG A 34 -0.75 -6.63 3.09
CA ARG A 34 -0.74 -7.37 4.35
C ARG A 34 -2.15 -7.73 4.79
N GLN A 35 -3.04 -6.75 4.79
CA GLN A 35 -4.42 -6.90 5.24
C GLN A 35 -5.35 -6.00 4.44
N VAL A 36 -6.56 -6.48 4.18
CA VAL A 36 -7.63 -5.69 3.55
C VAL A 36 -8.76 -5.53 4.55
N PHE A 37 -9.31 -4.32 4.66
CA PHE A 37 -10.45 -4.03 5.53
C PHE A 37 -11.61 -3.47 4.72
N ARG A 38 -12.84 -3.81 5.13
CA ARG A 38 -14.05 -3.14 4.67
C ARG A 38 -14.48 -2.06 5.67
N PRO A 39 -15.03 -0.93 5.19
CA PRO A 39 -15.68 0.04 6.07
C PRO A 39 -16.91 -0.59 6.74
N THR A 40 -17.10 -0.33 8.03
CA THR A 40 -18.29 -0.72 8.80
C THR A 40 -19.10 0.50 9.27
N SER A 41 -18.51 1.68 9.26
CA SER A 41 -19.18 2.96 9.49
C SER A 41 -18.46 4.08 8.72
N GLY A 42 -19.10 5.25 8.62
CA GLY A 42 -18.45 6.45 8.10
C GLY A 42 -17.53 7.11 9.13
N GLY A 43 -16.51 7.82 8.65
CA GLY A 43 -15.75 8.78 9.45
C GLY A 43 -16.39 10.16 9.39
N SER A 44 -15.84 11.11 10.14
CA SER A 44 -16.27 12.51 10.10
C SER A 44 -15.09 13.45 10.17
N VAL A 45 -15.21 14.61 9.52
CA VAL A 45 -14.27 15.71 9.59
C VAL A 45 -15.08 17.00 9.52
N ASP A 46 -14.87 17.91 10.47
CA ASP A 46 -15.45 19.25 10.42
C ASP A 46 -14.63 20.18 9.50
N PHE A 47 -15.17 21.37 9.23
CA PHE A 47 -14.47 22.35 8.40
C PHE A 47 -13.14 22.82 9.03
N GLY A 48 -13.06 22.84 10.37
CA GLY A 48 -11.89 23.32 11.11
C GLY A 48 -10.82 22.26 11.38
N GLY A 49 -11.09 20.98 11.12
CA GLY A 49 -10.23 19.85 11.47
C GLY A 49 -10.17 19.55 12.98
N SER A 50 -10.95 20.23 13.81
CA SER A 50 -11.02 20.02 15.26
C SER A 50 -11.87 18.82 15.67
N GLU A 51 -12.82 18.44 14.83
CA GLU A 51 -13.62 17.23 15.01
C GLU A 51 -13.23 16.25 13.91
N TYR A 52 -12.62 15.14 14.31
CA TYR A 52 -12.21 14.08 13.41
C TYR A 52 -12.54 12.72 14.02
N SER A 53 -13.14 11.84 13.22
CA SER A 53 -13.28 10.43 13.56
C SER A 53 -12.97 9.54 12.36
N GLU A 54 -12.21 8.48 12.60
CA GLU A 54 -11.97 7.46 11.59
C GLU A 54 -13.23 6.64 11.32
N PRO A 55 -13.42 6.15 10.07
CA PRO A 55 -14.43 5.14 9.81
C PRO A 55 -14.08 3.84 10.54
N GLY A 56 -15.11 3.13 11.01
CA GLY A 56 -14.96 1.77 11.50
C GLY A 56 -14.45 0.85 10.38
N ARG A 57 -13.58 -0.10 10.75
CA ARG A 57 -12.96 -1.04 9.82
C ARG A 57 -13.10 -2.46 10.34
N GLU A 58 -13.31 -3.40 9.44
CA GLU A 58 -13.31 -4.83 9.74
C GLU A 58 -12.41 -5.57 8.75
N ALA A 59 -11.51 -6.40 9.28
CA ALA A 59 -10.57 -7.16 8.48
C ALA A 59 -11.30 -8.22 7.64
N ILE A 60 -10.93 -8.33 6.37
CA ILE A 60 -11.38 -9.39 5.49
C ILE A 60 -10.28 -10.47 5.51
N PRO A 61 -10.52 -11.67 6.04
CA PRO A 61 -9.50 -12.71 6.04
C PRO A 61 -9.19 -13.17 4.62
N ALA A 62 -7.90 -13.35 4.32
CA ALA A 62 -7.48 -14.01 3.10
C ALA A 62 -7.79 -15.51 3.19
N ALA A 63 -8.26 -16.11 2.09
CA ALA A 63 -8.54 -17.53 2.01
C ALA A 63 -7.59 -18.21 1.03
N LYS A 64 -7.03 -19.37 1.41
CA LYS A 64 -6.32 -20.22 0.44
C LYS A 64 -7.35 -20.86 -0.49
N LEU A 65 -7.08 -20.84 -1.79
CA LEU A 65 -7.95 -21.49 -2.78
C LEU A 65 -7.54 -22.96 -2.98
N SER A 66 -6.26 -23.27 -2.72
CA SER A 66 -5.71 -24.62 -2.68
C SER A 66 -4.84 -24.84 -1.44
N PRO A 67 -4.73 -26.07 -0.90
CA PRO A 67 -3.81 -26.37 0.21
C PRO A 67 -2.35 -25.99 -0.05
N GLU A 68 -1.93 -26.02 -1.31
CA GLU A 68 -0.58 -25.75 -1.79
C GLU A 68 -0.28 -24.25 -1.89
N ASP A 69 -1.29 -23.39 -1.77
CA ASP A 69 -1.10 -21.95 -1.85
C ASP A 69 -0.22 -21.46 -0.69
N LYS A 70 0.88 -20.80 -1.03
CA LYS A 70 1.77 -20.17 -0.05
C LYS A 70 1.09 -18.97 0.63
N TYR A 71 0.26 -18.24 -0.10
CA TYR A 71 -0.42 -17.03 0.34
C TYR A 71 -1.94 -17.14 0.13
N GLY A 72 -2.70 -16.45 0.96
CA GLY A 72 -4.15 -16.36 0.80
C GLY A 72 -4.56 -15.36 -0.29
N TRP A 73 -5.78 -15.51 -0.77
CA TRP A 73 -6.43 -14.65 -1.75
C TRP A 73 -7.60 -13.89 -1.11
N TRP A 74 -7.82 -12.66 -1.55
CA TRP A 74 -9.02 -11.90 -1.25
C TRP A 74 -9.93 -11.88 -2.49
N ASP A 75 -11.17 -12.36 -2.34
CA ASP A 75 -12.25 -12.10 -3.32
C ASP A 75 -12.97 -10.81 -2.93
N LEU A 76 -12.59 -9.71 -3.57
CA LEU A 76 -13.14 -8.39 -3.31
C LEU A 76 -14.23 -8.06 -4.33
N LYS A 77 -15.41 -7.66 -3.85
CA LYS A 77 -16.46 -7.12 -4.72
C LYS A 77 -16.14 -5.66 -5.07
N GLN A 78 -16.89 -5.10 -6.01
CA GLN A 78 -16.76 -3.68 -6.32
C GLN A 78 -17.09 -2.85 -5.07
N GLY A 79 -16.22 -1.90 -4.72
CA GLY A 79 -16.39 -1.08 -3.52
C GLY A 79 -15.10 -0.39 -3.06
N THR A 80 -15.16 0.14 -1.84
CA THR A 80 -14.03 0.82 -1.17
C THR A 80 -13.47 -0.07 -0.07
N TYR A 81 -12.15 -0.13 0.00
CA TYR A 81 -11.42 -0.93 0.98
C TYR A 81 -10.27 -0.10 1.57
N PHE A 82 -9.86 -0.44 2.78
CA PHE A 82 -8.58 0.01 3.35
C PHE A 82 -7.55 -1.09 3.16
N LEU A 83 -6.32 -0.69 2.88
CA LEU A 83 -5.20 -1.58 2.64
C LEU A 83 -4.10 -1.28 3.66
N GLU A 84 -3.63 -2.31 4.33
CA GLU A 84 -2.38 -2.30 5.08
C GLU A 84 -1.32 -3.00 4.21
N LEU A 85 -0.12 -2.41 4.13
CA LEU A 85 1.00 -2.96 3.38
C LEU A 85 1.89 -3.81 4.29
N ASN A 86 2.66 -4.75 3.72
CA ASN A 86 3.63 -5.51 4.51
C ASN A 86 4.87 -4.67 4.83
N GLU A 87 5.25 -3.82 3.88
CA GLU A 87 6.49 -3.09 3.89
C GLU A 87 6.34 -1.67 4.45
N SER A 88 7.37 -1.23 5.17
CA SER A 88 7.56 0.16 5.60
C SER A 88 8.68 0.80 4.79
N VAL A 89 8.58 2.11 4.55
CA VAL A 89 9.52 2.88 3.72
C VAL A 89 10.16 3.98 4.56
N SER A 90 11.50 4.01 4.57
CA SER A 90 12.28 5.02 5.29
C SER A 90 13.06 5.87 4.31
N LEU A 91 12.59 7.10 4.06
CA LEU A 91 13.24 8.06 3.17
C LEU A 91 14.23 8.94 3.94
N PRO A 92 15.41 9.25 3.36
CA PRO A 92 16.30 10.26 3.93
C PRO A 92 15.69 11.67 3.85
N GLU A 93 16.19 12.61 4.65
CA GLU A 93 15.64 13.97 4.78
C GLU A 93 15.61 14.77 3.46
N ASP A 94 16.49 14.42 2.51
CA ASP A 94 16.62 15.07 1.21
C ASP A 94 15.89 14.34 0.07
N ALA A 95 15.04 13.36 0.42
CA ALA A 95 14.26 12.58 -0.55
C ALA A 95 12.75 12.70 -0.33
N ILE A 96 12.03 12.54 -1.44
CA ILE A 96 10.59 12.32 -1.47
C ILE A 96 10.30 11.05 -2.26
N GLY A 97 9.26 10.33 -1.89
CA GLY A 97 8.78 9.15 -2.60
C GLY A 97 7.40 9.38 -3.19
N LEU A 98 7.03 8.56 -4.18
CA LEU A 98 5.67 8.51 -4.72
C LEU A 98 5.12 7.10 -4.58
N LEU A 99 4.03 6.95 -3.85
CA LEU A 99 3.28 5.70 -3.82
C LEU A 99 2.21 5.73 -4.90
N LEU A 100 2.36 4.86 -5.89
CA LEU A 100 1.51 4.78 -7.07
C LEU A 100 0.70 3.47 -7.07
N PRO A 101 -0.55 3.48 -7.56
CA PRO A 101 -1.28 2.24 -7.76
C PRO A 101 -0.59 1.41 -8.86
N SER A 102 -0.40 0.11 -8.61
CA SER A 102 0.19 -0.79 -9.62
C SER A 102 -0.63 -0.78 -10.91
N PRO A 103 0.01 -0.73 -12.10
CA PRO A 103 -0.71 -0.85 -13.38
C PRO A 103 -1.56 -2.12 -13.48
N ARG A 104 -1.20 -3.18 -12.75
CA ARG A 104 -1.97 -4.42 -12.71
C ARG A 104 -3.30 -4.24 -11.98
N ILE A 105 -3.33 -3.50 -10.87
CA ILE A 105 -4.57 -3.28 -10.11
C ILE A 105 -5.47 -2.25 -10.81
N THR A 106 -4.89 -1.23 -11.46
CA THR A 106 -5.67 -0.22 -12.20
C THR A 106 -6.36 -0.80 -13.42
N ARG A 107 -5.71 -1.74 -14.13
CA ARG A 107 -6.36 -2.50 -15.22
C ARG A 107 -7.51 -3.39 -14.74
N ASN A 108 -7.56 -3.72 -13.45
CA ASN A 108 -8.66 -4.45 -12.81
C ASN A 108 -9.69 -3.52 -12.13
N GLY A 109 -9.60 -2.21 -12.36
CA GLY A 109 -10.56 -1.23 -11.85
C GLY A 109 -10.31 -0.75 -10.41
N ALA A 110 -9.21 -1.17 -9.78
CA ALA A 110 -8.82 -0.71 -8.45
C ALA A 110 -7.86 0.49 -8.54
N SER A 111 -8.04 1.47 -7.66
CA SER A 111 -7.17 2.65 -7.62
C SER A 111 -7.06 3.19 -6.19
N HIS A 112 -6.00 3.96 -5.94
CA HIS A 112 -5.89 4.85 -4.80
C HIS A 112 -5.26 6.16 -5.27
N ALA A 113 -5.42 7.23 -4.49
CA ALA A 113 -4.75 8.48 -4.78
C ALA A 113 -3.23 8.31 -4.71
N VAL A 114 -2.49 8.96 -5.60
CA VAL A 114 -1.02 9.03 -5.48
C VAL A 114 -0.69 9.68 -4.14
N GLN A 115 0.17 9.03 -3.35
CA GLN A 115 0.62 9.60 -2.08
C GLN A 115 2.05 10.10 -2.23
N LEU A 116 2.28 11.32 -1.76
CA LEU A 116 3.63 11.85 -1.57
C LEU A 116 4.16 11.33 -0.24
N LEU A 117 5.31 10.67 -0.30
CA LEU A 117 5.98 10.10 0.85
C LEU A 117 7.10 11.03 1.31
N VAL A 118 7.13 11.34 2.60
CA VAL A 118 8.18 12.14 3.26
C VAL A 118 8.56 11.48 4.58
N GLY A 119 9.86 11.33 4.85
CA GLY A 119 10.35 10.69 6.07
C GLY A 119 10.04 9.19 6.15
N GLU A 120 9.55 8.73 7.30
CA GLU A 120 9.23 7.33 7.58
C GLU A 120 7.73 7.07 7.47
N ILE A 121 7.37 6.00 6.76
CA ILE A 121 5.98 5.56 6.57
C ILE A 121 5.88 4.09 6.94
N GLU A 122 4.98 3.81 7.89
CA GLU A 122 4.64 2.48 8.40
C GLU A 122 3.37 1.91 7.74
#